data_AF-A0A841DCF3-F1
#
_entry.id   AF-A0A841DCF3-F1
#
_cell.length_a   1.000
_cell.length_b   1.000
_cell.length_c   1.000
_cell.angle_alpha   90.00
_cell.angle_beta   90.00
_cell.angle_gamma   90.00
#
_symmetry.space_group_name_H-M   'P 1'
#
loop_
_entity.id
_entity.type
_entity.pdbx_description
1 polymer ?
#
loop_
_entity_poly.entity_id
_entity_poly.type
_entity_poly.pdbx_seq_one_letter_code
_entity_poly.pdbx_strand_id
1 'polypeptide(L)'
;MQNPTGTPVSVPTLYDRRAERLIAAGIAAQQEAAAAAVRAETELRLRQAARDDARQEAAERDRARRDRAYRWKTRRAELAASAVRSGPLLAGGIAMGAPIILAWSGQLAFGRDIMLLGPLAPAVPVALEGAVWYVAYLIHRASEAGLPTGVYRAWAWILAGVAAGMNYWHGATSAGGAQRGAVLALASLLGVGLWELTVRLRERRQRGRTVTEARTAAWRRLRYPILSWNAGSIRSARGCTIGDAWTAAWIDRYGLGPDSTRRDRRIGRSIVKARLKADRVDARDGRLVIVDGSIVRKATPDPRSAEAGEEALSRLRAFQADRENVARSILGAGFGRRPAPRPIDRPAPILAPVPPIETDRPSAETIDPGTLLDLADPEQAAAPRRSIEQHRIELRRRIDAGEIDRSAATAEDIRKALRCSPATARTLRDELRGAA
;
A
#
# COMPACT_ATOMS: atom_id res chain seq x y z
N MET A 1 -50.90 122.24 -34.34
CA MET A 1 -49.47 122.03 -34.65
C MET A 1 -49.40 120.96 -35.74
N GLN A 2 -49.68 121.34 -36.99
CA GLN A 2 -48.69 121.62 -38.05
C GLN A 2 -47.80 120.41 -38.38
N ASN A 3 -48.33 119.56 -39.27
CA ASN A 3 -47.59 118.58 -40.06
C ASN A 3 -46.71 119.34 -41.08
N PRO A 4 -45.37 119.15 -41.08
CA PRO A 4 -44.57 119.55 -42.22
C PRO A 4 -44.71 118.49 -43.33
N THR A 5 -45.34 118.93 -44.42
CA THR A 5 -45.23 118.38 -45.77
C THR A 5 -43.76 118.22 -46.16
N GLY A 6 -43.22 117.03 -45.95
CA GLY A 6 -41.94 116.58 -46.50
C GLY A 6 -42.16 116.02 -47.90
N THR A 7 -41.57 116.69 -48.87
CA THR A 7 -41.48 116.38 -50.30
C THR A 7 -41.02 114.93 -50.54
N PRO A 8 -41.67 114.15 -51.41
CA PRO A 8 -41.15 112.84 -51.81
C PRO A 8 -39.90 113.05 -52.68
N VAL A 9 -38.72 112.84 -52.09
CA VAL A 9 -37.49 112.69 -52.86
C VAL A 9 -37.52 111.31 -53.50
N SER A 10 -37.97 111.26 -54.76
CA SER A 10 -37.78 110.12 -55.63
C SER A 10 -36.28 109.91 -55.85
N VAL A 11 -35.65 109.12 -54.98
CA VAL A 11 -34.32 108.60 -55.23
C VAL A 11 -34.44 107.68 -56.45
N PRO A 12 -33.74 107.96 -57.56
CA PRO A 12 -33.64 106.99 -58.62
C PRO A 12 -32.82 105.83 -58.05
N THR A 13 -33.49 104.77 -57.61
CA THR A 13 -32.87 103.46 -57.50
C THR A 13 -32.52 103.02 -58.92
N LEU A 14 -31.43 103.58 -59.45
CA LEU A 14 -30.70 103.05 -60.58
C LEU A 14 -30.10 101.74 -60.08
N TYR A 15 -30.96 100.72 -60.00
CA TYR A 15 -30.61 99.34 -59.76
C TYR A 15 -29.67 98.92 -60.88
N ASP A 16 -28.38 99.02 -60.63
CA ASP A 16 -27.36 98.53 -61.53
C ASP A 16 -27.50 97.00 -61.55
N ARG A 17 -28.15 96.48 -62.59
CA ARG A 17 -28.32 95.03 -62.82
C ARG A 17 -26.98 94.27 -62.79
N ARG A 18 -25.84 94.95 -62.94
CA ARG A 18 -24.52 94.34 -62.75
C ARG A 18 -24.22 94.08 -61.27
N ALA A 19 -24.60 94.97 -60.36
CA ALA A 19 -24.43 94.79 -58.93
C ALA A 19 -25.28 93.61 -58.40
N GLU A 20 -26.53 93.48 -58.85
CA GLU A 20 -27.37 92.33 -58.50
C GLU A 20 -26.79 90.99 -58.98
N ARG A 21 -26.23 90.94 -60.20
CA ARG A 21 -25.57 89.74 -60.73
C ARG A 21 -24.30 89.39 -59.95
N LEU A 22 -23.53 90.39 -59.54
CA LEU A 22 -22.32 90.18 -58.73
C LEU A 22 -22.67 89.67 -57.32
N ILE A 23 -23.71 90.24 -56.69
CA ILE A 23 -24.21 89.79 -55.40
C ILE A 23 -24.79 88.37 -55.52
N ALA A 24 -25.59 88.09 -56.55
CA ALA A 24 -26.13 86.75 -56.80
C ALA A 24 -25.03 85.72 -57.07
N ALA A 25 -24.00 86.08 -57.85
CA ALA A 25 -22.83 85.22 -58.08
C ALA A 25 -22.03 84.98 -56.80
N GLY A 26 -21.87 85.99 -55.95
CA GLY A 26 -21.22 85.86 -54.64
C GLY A 26 -21.98 84.94 -53.69
N ILE A 27 -23.31 85.08 -53.62
CA ILE A 27 -24.17 84.21 -52.81
C ILE A 27 -24.14 82.77 -53.33
N ALA A 28 -24.20 82.58 -54.66
CA ALA A 28 -24.10 81.24 -55.25
C ALA A 28 -22.75 80.58 -54.93
N ALA A 29 -21.63 81.29 -55.08
CA ALA A 29 -20.31 80.79 -54.72
C ALA A 29 -20.19 80.46 -53.23
N GLN A 30 -20.80 81.27 -52.35
CA GLN A 30 -20.82 81.02 -50.91
C GLN A 30 -21.67 79.79 -50.56
N GLN A 31 -22.80 79.58 -51.25
CA GLN A 31 -23.64 78.40 -51.07
C GLN A 31 -22.95 77.13 -51.58
N GLU A 32 -22.24 77.19 -52.71
CA GLU A 32 -21.45 76.09 -53.22
C GLU A 32 -20.30 75.73 -52.26
N ALA A 33 -19.59 76.73 -51.73
CA ALA A 33 -18.54 76.52 -50.74
C ALA A 33 -19.09 75.90 -49.44
N ALA A 34 -20.25 76.38 -48.96
CA ALA A 34 -20.91 75.81 -47.79
C ALA A 34 -21.37 74.36 -48.03
N ALA A 35 -21.97 74.08 -49.19
CA ALA A 35 -22.39 72.74 -49.58
C ALA A 35 -21.20 71.78 -49.77
N ALA A 36 -20.06 72.27 -50.26
CA ALA A 36 -18.83 71.50 -50.35
C ALA A 36 -18.23 71.21 -48.96
N ALA A 37 -18.25 72.19 -48.05
CA ALA A 37 -17.78 72.02 -46.67
C ALA A 37 -18.62 70.98 -45.91
N VAL A 38 -19.96 71.03 -46.02
CA VAL A 38 -20.85 70.04 -45.40
C VAL A 38 -20.60 68.64 -45.97
N ARG A 39 -20.42 68.51 -47.30
CA ARG A 39 -20.07 67.21 -47.91
C ARG A 39 -18.74 66.66 -47.38
N ALA A 40 -17.71 67.50 -47.31
CA ALA A 40 -16.41 67.10 -46.76
C ALA A 40 -16.50 66.67 -45.29
N GLU A 41 -17.28 67.39 -44.47
CA GLU A 41 -17.48 67.04 -43.06
C GLU A 41 -18.26 65.72 -42.90
N THR A 42 -19.32 65.52 -43.67
CA THR A 42 -20.09 64.27 -43.65
C THR A 42 -19.25 63.07 -44.08
N GLU A 43 -18.41 63.23 -45.11
CA GLU A 43 -17.51 62.17 -45.55
C GLU A 43 -16.46 61.84 -44.48
N LEU A 44 -15.92 62.87 -43.80
CA LEU A 44 -14.96 62.68 -42.71
C LEU A 44 -15.60 61.95 -41.53
N ARG A 45 -16.83 62.33 -41.14
CA ARG A 45 -17.60 61.64 -40.08
C ARG A 45 -17.91 60.19 -40.44
N LEU A 46 -18.31 59.91 -41.69
CA LEU A 46 -18.56 58.53 -42.15
C LEU A 46 -17.27 57.70 -42.14
N ARG A 47 -16.14 58.26 -42.57
CA ARG A 47 -14.83 57.60 -42.52
C ARG A 47 -14.36 57.34 -41.08
N GLN A 48 -14.67 58.24 -40.14
CA GLN A 48 -14.37 58.04 -38.73
C GLN A 48 -15.22 56.93 -38.13
N ALA A 49 -16.54 56.97 -38.34
CA ALA A 49 -17.46 55.92 -37.89
C ALA A 49 -17.04 54.54 -38.43
N ALA A 50 -16.74 54.44 -39.73
CA ALA A 50 -16.28 53.19 -40.33
C ALA A 50 -14.95 52.67 -39.73
N ARG A 51 -14.04 53.57 -39.31
CA ARG A 51 -12.78 53.18 -38.64
C ARG A 51 -13.03 52.68 -37.22
N ASP A 52 -13.96 53.30 -36.51
CA ASP A 52 -14.28 52.92 -35.13
C ASP A 52 -15.06 51.60 -35.11
N ASP A 53 -15.99 51.39 -36.04
CA ASP A 53 -16.68 50.12 -36.24
C ASP A 53 -15.68 49.00 -36.57
N ALA A 54 -14.74 49.25 -37.49
CA ALA A 54 -13.69 48.29 -37.83
C ALA A 54 -12.78 47.95 -36.63
N ARG A 55 -12.51 48.91 -35.74
CA ARG A 55 -11.75 48.69 -34.51
C ARG A 55 -12.53 47.87 -33.49
N GLN A 56 -13.83 48.13 -33.34
CA GLN A 56 -14.70 47.37 -32.45
C GLN A 56 -14.82 45.92 -32.92
N GLU A 57 -15.09 45.69 -34.22
CA GLU A 57 -15.14 44.34 -34.78
C GLU A 57 -13.81 43.59 -34.62
N ALA A 58 -12.67 44.25 -34.83
CA ALA A 58 -11.36 43.64 -34.62
C ALA A 58 -11.15 43.25 -33.14
N ALA A 59 -11.53 44.11 -32.21
CA ALA A 59 -11.44 43.86 -30.78
C ALA A 59 -12.36 42.70 -30.33
N GLU A 60 -13.57 42.61 -30.86
CA GLU A 60 -14.50 41.51 -30.60
C GLU A 60 -14.00 40.18 -31.17
N ARG A 61 -13.46 40.18 -32.39
CA ARG A 61 -12.85 39.00 -33.00
C ARG A 61 -11.66 38.52 -32.17
N ASP A 62 -10.84 39.42 -31.65
CA ASP A 62 -9.72 39.07 -30.78
C ASP A 62 -10.16 38.51 -29.43
N ARG A 63 -11.19 39.10 -28.80
CA ARG A 63 -11.80 38.55 -27.58
C ARG A 63 -12.35 37.14 -27.83
N ALA A 64 -13.12 36.95 -28.91
CA ALA A 64 -13.66 35.65 -29.28
C ALA A 64 -12.55 34.61 -29.56
N ARG A 65 -11.45 35.01 -30.20
CA ARG A 65 -10.28 34.14 -30.42
C ARG A 65 -9.61 33.75 -29.09
N ARG A 66 -9.42 34.70 -28.18
CA ARG A 66 -8.84 34.45 -26.85
C ARG A 66 -9.73 33.52 -26.02
N ASP A 67 -11.04 33.73 -26.04
CA ASP A 67 -12.00 32.89 -25.32
C ASP A 67 -12.03 31.47 -25.87
N ARG A 68 -12.02 31.30 -27.19
CA ARG A 68 -11.90 29.98 -27.83
C ARG A 68 -10.59 29.30 -27.46
N ALA A 69 -9.47 30.02 -27.49
CA ALA A 69 -8.18 29.49 -27.10
C ALA A 69 -8.12 29.10 -25.61
N TYR A 70 -8.71 29.90 -24.74
CA TYR A 70 -8.83 29.61 -23.31
C TYR A 70 -9.69 28.36 -23.06
N ARG A 71 -10.89 28.28 -23.66
CA ARG A 71 -11.77 27.11 -23.56
C ARG A 71 -11.13 25.84 -24.14
N TRP A 72 -10.35 25.97 -25.21
CA TRP A 72 -9.62 24.83 -25.77
C TRP A 72 -8.51 24.36 -24.82
N LYS A 73 -7.77 25.28 -24.19
CA LYS A 73 -6.75 24.96 -23.18
C LYS A 73 -7.37 24.30 -21.95
N THR A 74 -8.49 24.82 -21.43
CA THR A 74 -9.17 24.23 -20.27
C THR A 74 -9.73 22.85 -20.58
N ARG A 75 -10.41 22.67 -21.73
CA ARG A 75 -10.87 21.35 -22.18
C ARG A 75 -9.72 20.37 -22.38
N ARG A 76 -8.60 20.80 -22.96
CA ARG A 76 -7.40 19.94 -23.08
C ARG A 76 -6.82 19.59 -21.72
N ALA A 77 -6.78 20.52 -20.78
CA ALA A 77 -6.30 20.26 -19.42
C ALA A 77 -7.23 19.30 -18.67
N GLU A 78 -8.54 19.43 -18.83
CA GLU A 78 -9.54 18.51 -18.26
C GLU A 78 -9.46 17.12 -18.89
N LEU A 79 -9.33 17.02 -20.21
CA LEU A 79 -9.12 15.75 -20.91
C LEU A 79 -7.77 15.12 -20.58
N ALA A 80 -6.71 15.89 -20.43
CA ALA A 80 -5.41 15.39 -19.98
C ALA A 80 -5.49 14.92 -18.52
N ALA A 81 -6.16 15.67 -17.64
CA ALA A 81 -6.35 15.30 -16.24
C ALA A 81 -7.29 14.10 -16.08
N SER A 82 -8.28 13.93 -16.96
CA SER A 82 -9.15 12.74 -16.99
C SER A 82 -8.39 11.55 -17.58
N ALA A 83 -7.59 11.74 -18.62
CA ALA A 83 -6.73 10.70 -19.19
C ALA A 83 -5.62 10.25 -18.21
N VAL A 84 -5.09 11.14 -17.36
CA VAL A 84 -4.14 10.76 -16.31
C VAL A 84 -4.84 10.01 -15.16
N ARG A 85 -6.07 10.40 -14.80
CA ARG A 85 -6.87 9.71 -13.78
C ARG A 85 -7.39 8.35 -14.24
N SER A 86 -7.80 8.25 -15.50
CA SER A 86 -8.35 7.05 -16.12
C SER A 86 -7.31 6.24 -16.88
N GLY A 87 -6.09 6.77 -17.06
CA GLY A 87 -5.00 6.13 -17.80
C GLY A 87 -4.67 4.72 -17.29
N PRO A 88 -4.61 4.48 -15.97
CA PRO A 88 -4.44 3.13 -15.44
C PRO A 88 -5.63 2.20 -15.75
N LEU A 89 -6.85 2.72 -15.85
CA LEU A 89 -8.05 1.94 -16.17
C LEU A 89 -8.15 1.63 -17.67
N LEU A 90 -7.84 2.59 -18.54
CA LEU A 90 -7.83 2.40 -19.99
C LEU A 90 -6.66 1.52 -20.44
N ALA A 91 -5.45 1.76 -19.92
CA ALA A 91 -4.31 0.90 -20.18
C ALA A 91 -4.56 -0.51 -19.60
N GLY A 92 -5.16 -0.62 -18.42
CA GLY A 92 -5.58 -1.90 -17.84
C GLY A 92 -6.63 -2.61 -18.70
N GLY A 93 -7.66 -1.89 -19.14
CA GLY A 93 -8.74 -2.43 -19.97
C GLY A 93 -8.27 -2.88 -21.35
N ILE A 94 -7.41 -2.11 -22.01
CA ILE A 94 -6.83 -2.48 -23.31
C ILE A 94 -5.85 -3.66 -23.15
N ALA A 95 -4.98 -3.61 -22.14
CA ALA A 95 -4.02 -4.68 -21.87
C ALA A 95 -4.72 -6.01 -21.49
N MET A 96 -5.89 -5.95 -20.85
CA MET A 96 -6.69 -7.13 -20.53
C MET A 96 -7.59 -7.57 -21.69
N GLY A 97 -8.14 -6.62 -22.46
CA GLY A 97 -9.09 -6.91 -23.54
C GLY A 97 -8.46 -7.58 -24.75
N ALA A 98 -7.23 -7.21 -25.12
CA ALA A 98 -6.58 -7.80 -26.30
C ALA A 98 -6.34 -9.32 -26.17
N PRO A 99 -5.82 -9.85 -25.04
CA PRO A 99 -5.76 -11.29 -24.81
C PRO A 99 -7.12 -12.00 -24.85
N ILE A 100 -8.19 -11.38 -24.32
CA ILE A 100 -9.55 -11.95 -24.32
C ILE A 100 -10.05 -12.14 -25.76
N ILE A 101 -9.90 -11.12 -26.61
CA ILE A 101 -10.32 -11.20 -28.02
C ILE A 101 -9.56 -12.30 -28.76
N LEU A 102 -8.25 -12.43 -28.51
CA LEU A 102 -7.43 -13.49 -29.12
C LEU A 102 -7.84 -14.88 -28.62
N ALA A 103 -8.12 -15.02 -27.33
CA ALA A 103 -8.52 -16.28 -26.69
C ALA A 103 -9.92 -16.76 -27.10
N TRP A 104 -10.79 -15.84 -27.52
CA TRP A 104 -12.17 -16.16 -27.88
C TRP A 104 -12.27 -17.20 -29.00
N SER A 105 -11.39 -17.09 -30.01
CA SER A 105 -11.43 -17.99 -31.17
C SER A 105 -11.09 -19.44 -30.79
N GLY A 106 -10.12 -19.65 -29.90
CA GLY A 106 -9.74 -21.00 -29.45
C GLY A 106 -10.79 -21.64 -28.56
N GLN A 107 -11.41 -20.88 -27.66
CA GLN A 107 -12.51 -21.37 -26.82
C GLN A 107 -13.77 -21.69 -27.65
N LEU A 108 -14.09 -20.85 -28.65
CA LEU A 108 -15.20 -21.09 -29.57
C LEU A 108 -14.97 -22.35 -30.41
N ALA A 109 -13.75 -22.50 -30.97
CA ALA A 109 -13.38 -23.70 -31.72
C ALA A 109 -13.44 -24.94 -30.84
N PHE A 110 -13.00 -24.87 -29.58
CA PHE A 110 -13.13 -25.97 -28.63
C PHE A 110 -14.62 -26.36 -28.41
N GLY A 111 -15.49 -25.37 -28.17
CA GLY A 111 -16.92 -25.60 -28.00
C GLY A 111 -17.58 -26.24 -29.23
N ARG A 112 -17.13 -25.86 -30.44
CA ARG A 112 -17.65 -26.40 -31.70
C ARG A 112 -17.09 -27.78 -32.04
N ASP A 113 -15.77 -27.93 -31.99
CA ASP A 113 -15.04 -29.05 -32.57
C ASP A 113 -14.83 -30.19 -31.57
N ILE A 114 -14.77 -29.89 -30.26
CA ILE A 114 -14.54 -30.89 -29.21
C ILE A 114 -15.81 -31.17 -28.42
N MET A 115 -16.53 -30.12 -28.00
CA MET A 115 -17.77 -30.29 -27.22
C MET A 115 -19.01 -30.50 -28.10
N LEU A 116 -18.88 -30.34 -29.43
CA LEU A 116 -19.96 -30.54 -30.41
C LEU A 116 -21.24 -29.77 -30.08
N LEU A 117 -21.12 -28.58 -29.49
CA LEU A 117 -22.26 -27.77 -29.02
C LEU A 117 -23.03 -27.08 -30.16
N GLY A 118 -22.52 -27.14 -31.40
CA GLY A 118 -23.16 -26.54 -32.57
C GLY A 118 -23.43 -25.04 -32.37
N PRO A 119 -24.69 -24.56 -32.52
CA PRO A 119 -25.05 -23.16 -32.29
C PRO A 119 -24.77 -22.64 -30.87
N LEU A 120 -24.65 -23.53 -29.88
CA LEU A 120 -24.35 -23.16 -28.49
C LEU A 120 -22.86 -23.02 -28.19
N ALA A 121 -21.97 -23.29 -29.16
CA ALA A 121 -20.52 -23.14 -28.97
C ALA A 121 -20.08 -21.77 -28.40
N PRO A 122 -20.70 -20.63 -28.76
CA PRO A 122 -20.38 -19.33 -28.15
C PRO A 122 -20.65 -19.24 -26.63
N ALA A 123 -21.45 -20.15 -26.06
CA ALA A 123 -21.69 -20.19 -24.62
C ALA A 123 -20.41 -20.54 -23.82
N VAL A 124 -19.47 -21.28 -24.42
CA VAL A 124 -18.21 -21.67 -23.76
C VAL A 124 -17.34 -20.45 -23.43
N PRO A 125 -16.94 -19.60 -24.41
CA PRO A 125 -16.18 -18.40 -24.09
C PRO A 125 -16.95 -17.44 -23.18
N VAL A 126 -18.27 -17.27 -23.40
CA VAL A 126 -19.10 -16.40 -22.53
C VAL A 126 -19.09 -16.88 -21.08
N ALA A 127 -19.23 -18.18 -20.84
CA ALA A 127 -19.23 -18.75 -19.49
C ALA A 127 -17.86 -18.64 -18.82
N LEU A 128 -16.77 -18.93 -19.55
CA LEU A 128 -15.42 -18.83 -19.02
C LEU A 128 -15.03 -17.39 -18.68
N GLU A 129 -15.23 -16.47 -19.63
CA GLU A 129 -14.95 -15.05 -19.41
C GLU A 129 -15.85 -14.50 -18.29
N GLY A 130 -17.15 -14.82 -18.31
CA GLY A 130 -18.09 -14.43 -17.26
C GLY A 130 -17.69 -14.93 -15.87
N ALA A 131 -17.20 -16.18 -15.75
CA ALA A 131 -16.69 -16.73 -14.50
C ALA A 131 -15.43 -16.00 -14.03
N VAL A 132 -14.50 -15.67 -14.94
CA VAL A 132 -13.30 -14.89 -14.60
C VAL A 132 -13.67 -13.49 -14.09
N TRP A 133 -14.60 -12.79 -14.78
CA TRP A 133 -15.11 -11.48 -14.35
C TRP A 133 -15.78 -11.55 -12.98
N TYR A 134 -16.59 -12.59 -12.74
CA TYR A 134 -17.25 -12.79 -11.46
C TYR A 134 -16.24 -13.05 -10.33
N VAL A 135 -15.22 -13.89 -10.56
CA VAL A 135 -14.14 -14.12 -9.60
C VAL A 135 -13.34 -12.84 -9.33
N ALA A 136 -13.04 -12.04 -10.36
CA ALA A 136 -12.38 -10.75 -10.20
C ALA A 136 -13.21 -9.77 -9.35
N TYR A 137 -14.54 -9.74 -9.56
CA TYR A 137 -15.47 -8.99 -8.72
C TYR A 137 -15.45 -9.46 -7.26
N LEU A 138 -15.47 -10.78 -7.01
CA LEU A 138 -15.36 -11.34 -5.65
C LEU A 138 -14.03 -10.98 -4.99
N ILE A 139 -12.91 -10.99 -5.73
CA ILE A 139 -11.60 -10.57 -5.21
C ILE A 139 -11.63 -9.09 -4.82
N HIS A 140 -12.26 -8.25 -5.64
CA HIS A 140 -12.42 -6.84 -5.32
C HIS A 140 -13.25 -6.63 -4.04
N ARG A 141 -14.42 -7.27 -3.95
CA ARG A 141 -15.31 -7.20 -2.77
C ARG A 141 -14.65 -7.73 -1.50
N ALA A 142 -13.97 -8.88 -1.58
CA ALA A 142 -13.23 -9.43 -0.46
C ALA A 142 -12.07 -8.52 -0.04
N SER A 143 -11.36 -7.90 -0.99
CA SER A 143 -10.31 -6.92 -0.70
C SER A 143 -10.84 -5.67 -0.01
N GLU A 144 -12.00 -5.15 -0.43
CA GLU A 144 -12.63 -3.98 0.22
C GLU A 144 -13.12 -4.31 1.63
N ALA A 145 -13.61 -5.53 1.84
CA ALA A 145 -14.04 -6.02 3.16
C ALA A 145 -12.87 -6.44 4.07
N GLY A 146 -11.61 -6.35 3.61
CA GLY A 146 -10.45 -6.82 4.37
C GLY A 146 -10.40 -8.34 4.58
N LEU A 147 -11.13 -9.11 3.78
CA LEU A 147 -11.23 -10.56 3.86
C LEU A 147 -10.11 -11.27 3.08
N PRO A 148 -9.81 -12.55 3.38
CA PRO A 148 -8.83 -13.32 2.63
C PRO A 148 -9.22 -13.46 1.15
N THR A 149 -8.38 -12.97 0.24
CA THR A 149 -8.60 -13.06 -1.22
C THR A 149 -8.01 -14.33 -1.86
N GLY A 150 -7.27 -15.14 -1.09
CA GLY A 150 -6.44 -16.23 -1.61
C GLY A 150 -7.21 -17.29 -2.40
N VAL A 151 -8.38 -17.72 -1.90
CA VAL A 151 -9.19 -18.76 -2.55
C VAL A 151 -9.71 -18.30 -3.91
N TYR A 152 -10.26 -17.09 -4.00
CA TYR A 152 -10.74 -16.54 -5.25
C TYR A 152 -9.61 -16.35 -6.27
N ARG A 153 -8.42 -15.92 -5.82
CA ARG A 153 -7.23 -15.81 -6.68
C ARG A 153 -6.81 -17.16 -7.24
N ALA A 154 -6.86 -18.22 -6.43
CA ALA A 154 -6.58 -19.58 -6.91
C ALA A 154 -7.58 -19.99 -8.01
N TRP A 155 -8.87 -19.71 -7.83
CA TRP A 155 -9.88 -19.95 -8.85
C TRP A 155 -9.62 -19.17 -10.15
N ALA A 156 -9.19 -17.91 -10.07
CA ALA A 156 -8.82 -17.14 -11.26
C ALA A 156 -7.68 -17.81 -12.04
N TRP A 157 -6.66 -18.35 -11.36
CA TRP A 157 -5.57 -19.08 -11.99
C TRP A 157 -5.99 -20.44 -12.57
N ILE A 158 -6.91 -21.15 -11.91
CA ILE A 158 -7.48 -22.39 -12.44
C ILE A 158 -8.22 -22.11 -13.75
N LEU A 159 -9.10 -21.11 -13.77
CA LEU A 159 -9.84 -20.70 -14.97
C LEU A 159 -8.88 -20.26 -16.09
N ALA A 160 -7.85 -19.48 -15.76
CA ALA A 160 -6.81 -19.10 -16.70
C ALA A 160 -6.07 -20.32 -17.29
N GLY A 161 -5.78 -21.33 -16.46
CA GLY A 161 -5.17 -22.58 -16.88
C GLY A 161 -6.04 -23.38 -17.84
N VAL A 162 -7.35 -23.46 -17.57
CA VAL A 162 -8.34 -24.08 -18.46
C VAL A 162 -8.38 -23.37 -19.82
N ALA A 163 -8.51 -22.03 -19.81
CA ALA A 163 -8.49 -21.23 -21.02
C ALA A 163 -7.18 -21.40 -21.81
N ALA A 164 -6.04 -21.40 -21.13
CA ALA A 164 -4.73 -21.63 -21.73
C ALA A 164 -4.64 -23.03 -22.39
N GLY A 165 -5.21 -24.07 -21.76
CA GLY A 165 -5.28 -25.41 -22.33
C GLY A 165 -6.10 -25.47 -23.62
N MET A 166 -7.28 -24.83 -23.64
CA MET A 166 -8.11 -24.74 -24.85
C MET A 166 -7.40 -24.01 -25.99
N ASN A 167 -6.72 -22.91 -25.66
CA ASN A 167 -5.97 -22.11 -26.63
C ASN A 167 -4.70 -22.82 -27.12
N TYR A 168 -4.03 -23.57 -26.25
CA TYR A 168 -2.92 -24.44 -26.64
C TYR A 168 -3.39 -25.48 -27.66
N TRP A 169 -4.46 -26.21 -27.33
CA TRP A 169 -5.04 -27.23 -28.19
C TRP A 169 -5.38 -26.67 -29.57
N HIS A 170 -6.15 -25.58 -29.62
CA HIS A 170 -6.55 -24.94 -30.86
C HIS A 170 -5.36 -24.51 -31.73
N GLY A 171 -4.34 -23.91 -31.11
CA GLY A 171 -3.15 -23.50 -31.85
C GLY A 171 -2.29 -24.69 -32.31
N ALA A 172 -2.21 -25.75 -31.49
CA ALA A 172 -1.43 -26.95 -31.77
C ALA A 172 -2.02 -27.80 -32.91
N THR A 173 -3.35 -27.85 -33.03
CA THR A 173 -4.04 -28.56 -34.13
C THR A 173 -4.18 -27.73 -35.40
N SER A 174 -3.84 -26.43 -35.35
CA SER A 174 -3.84 -25.53 -36.52
C SER A 174 -2.51 -25.60 -37.28
N ALA A 175 -2.46 -25.02 -38.48
CA ALA A 175 -1.26 -25.01 -39.35
C ALA A 175 0.02 -24.40 -38.72
N GLY A 176 -0.08 -23.71 -37.58
CA GLY A 176 1.05 -23.17 -36.83
C GLY A 176 1.67 -24.12 -35.79
N GLY A 177 1.08 -25.32 -35.62
CA GLY A 177 1.59 -26.37 -34.73
C GLY A 177 1.71 -25.97 -33.26
N ALA A 178 2.44 -26.78 -32.50
CA ALA A 178 2.60 -26.62 -31.05
C ALA A 178 3.13 -25.23 -30.63
N GLN A 179 3.95 -24.60 -31.46
CA GLN A 179 4.50 -23.27 -31.19
C GLN A 179 3.39 -22.20 -31.11
N ARG A 180 2.47 -22.18 -32.09
CA ARG A 180 1.32 -21.26 -32.06
C ARG A 180 0.43 -21.53 -30.85
N GLY A 181 0.19 -22.80 -30.53
CA GLY A 181 -0.53 -23.20 -29.31
C GLY A 181 0.11 -22.64 -28.05
N ALA A 182 1.43 -22.78 -27.91
CA ALA A 182 2.16 -22.29 -26.74
C ALA A 182 2.04 -20.76 -26.58
N VAL A 183 2.14 -20.00 -27.69
CA VAL A 183 1.98 -18.53 -27.66
C VAL A 183 0.58 -18.13 -27.20
N LEU A 184 -0.48 -18.78 -27.72
CA LEU A 184 -1.86 -18.47 -27.33
C LEU A 184 -2.14 -18.86 -25.86
N ALA A 185 -1.58 -19.98 -25.39
CA ALA A 185 -1.67 -20.41 -24.00
C ALA A 185 -1.01 -19.38 -23.06
N LEU A 186 0.20 -18.95 -23.39
CA LEU A 186 0.93 -17.93 -22.62
C LEU A 186 0.19 -16.58 -22.62
N ALA A 187 -0.40 -16.18 -23.75
CA ALA A 187 -1.22 -14.96 -23.83
C ALA A 187 -2.43 -15.02 -22.88
N SER A 188 -3.07 -16.19 -22.76
CA SER A 188 -4.20 -16.41 -21.83
C SER A 188 -3.78 -16.25 -20.37
N LEU A 189 -2.62 -16.80 -19.99
CA LEU A 189 -2.07 -16.67 -18.65
C LEU A 189 -1.60 -15.25 -18.34
N LEU A 190 -1.08 -14.54 -19.35
CA LEU A 190 -0.56 -13.18 -19.20
C LEU A 190 -1.64 -12.21 -18.72
N GLY A 191 -2.88 -12.32 -19.22
CA GLY A 191 -3.99 -11.47 -18.78
C GLY A 191 -4.24 -11.54 -17.27
N VAL A 192 -4.37 -12.76 -16.73
CA VAL A 192 -4.54 -12.98 -15.28
C VAL A 192 -3.29 -12.61 -14.49
N GLY A 193 -2.10 -12.85 -15.04
CA GLY A 193 -0.84 -12.43 -14.43
C GLY A 193 -0.71 -10.92 -14.27
N LEU A 194 -1.03 -10.15 -15.32
CA LEU A 194 -1.04 -8.68 -15.28
C LEU A 194 -2.09 -8.16 -14.30
N TRP A 195 -3.30 -8.71 -14.33
CA TRP A 195 -4.37 -8.35 -13.39
C TRP A 195 -3.96 -8.61 -11.94
N GLU A 196 -3.35 -9.76 -11.64
CA GLU A 196 -2.86 -10.11 -10.31
C GLU A 196 -1.80 -9.12 -9.81
N LEU A 197 -0.90 -8.68 -10.69
CA LEU A 197 0.08 -7.63 -10.37
C LEU A 197 -0.61 -6.30 -10.04
N THR A 198 -1.64 -5.91 -10.80
CA THR A 198 -2.43 -4.70 -10.53
C THR A 198 -3.14 -4.76 -9.18
N VAL A 199 -3.80 -5.88 -8.86
CA VAL A 199 -4.47 -6.08 -7.57
C VAL A 199 -3.46 -6.03 -6.42
N ARG A 200 -2.31 -6.72 -6.53
CA ARG A 200 -1.26 -6.68 -5.51
C ARG A 200 -0.70 -5.28 -5.30
N LEU A 201 -0.53 -4.51 -6.36
CA LEU A 201 -0.06 -3.12 -6.27
C LEU A 201 -1.06 -2.26 -5.50
N ARG A 202 -2.36 -2.39 -5.79
CA ARG A 202 -3.45 -1.66 -5.11
C ARG A 202 -3.55 -2.06 -3.63
N GLU A 203 -3.54 -3.35 -3.33
CA GLU A 203 -3.54 -3.86 -1.95
C GLU A 203 -2.33 -3.33 -1.15
N ARG A 204 -1.15 -3.26 -1.76
CA ARG A 204 0.06 -2.71 -1.11
C ARG A 204 -0.10 -1.23 -0.80
N ARG A 205 -0.68 -0.46 -1.73
CA ARG A 205 -0.92 0.97 -1.55
C ARG A 205 -1.95 1.24 -0.46
N GLN A 206 -3.03 0.45 -0.41
CA GLN A 206 -4.07 0.55 0.63
C GLN A 206 -3.54 0.20 2.03
N ARG A 207 -2.66 -0.79 2.13
CA ARG A 207 -2.07 -1.22 3.42
C ARG A 207 -0.99 -0.26 3.97
N GLY A 208 -0.70 0.85 3.28
CA GLY A 208 0.27 1.86 3.74
C GLY A 208 1.71 1.35 3.92
N ARG A 209 2.04 0.15 3.42
CA ARG A 209 3.35 -0.45 3.65
C ARG A 209 4.43 0.35 2.92
N THR A 210 5.48 0.70 3.66
CA THR A 210 6.64 1.36 3.08
C THR A 210 7.32 0.44 2.05
N VAL A 211 7.90 1.04 1.00
CA VAL A 211 8.64 0.29 -0.05
C VAL A 211 9.80 -0.52 0.56
N THR A 212 10.42 0.02 1.61
CA THR A 212 11.51 -0.62 2.37
C THR A 212 11.04 -1.88 3.09
N GLU A 213 9.89 -1.86 3.76
CA GLU A 213 9.29 -3.05 4.37
C GLU A 213 8.95 -4.11 3.33
N ALA A 214 8.31 -3.70 2.22
CA ALA A 214 7.94 -4.62 1.15
C ALA A 214 9.17 -5.28 0.52
N ARG A 215 10.23 -4.50 0.27
CA ARG A 215 11.52 -4.99 -0.24
C ARG A 215 12.17 -5.94 0.75
N THR A 216 12.17 -5.60 2.04
CA THR A 216 12.75 -6.44 3.10
C THR A 216 12.00 -7.77 3.21
N ALA A 217 10.67 -7.75 3.20
CA ALA A 217 9.85 -8.96 3.21
C ALA A 217 10.07 -9.83 1.95
N ALA A 218 10.19 -9.21 0.77
CA ALA A 218 10.50 -9.93 -0.46
C ALA A 218 11.89 -10.57 -0.42
N TRP A 219 12.91 -9.84 0.03
CA TRP A 219 14.26 -10.37 0.20
C TRP A 219 14.34 -11.50 1.23
N ARG A 220 13.58 -11.40 2.32
CA ARG A 220 13.46 -12.47 3.33
C ARG A 220 12.89 -13.75 2.71
N ARG A 221 11.84 -13.64 1.89
CA ARG A 221 11.24 -14.78 1.17
C ARG A 221 12.18 -15.42 0.16
N LEU A 222 12.88 -14.60 -0.62
CA LEU A 222 13.81 -15.08 -1.64
C LEU A 222 15.04 -15.75 -1.02
N ARG A 223 15.65 -15.11 -0.01
CA ARG A 223 16.89 -15.57 0.61
C ARG A 223 16.68 -16.69 1.64
N TYR A 224 15.54 -16.68 2.34
CA TYR A 224 15.22 -17.63 3.42
C TYR A 224 13.78 -18.15 3.28
N PRO A 225 13.47 -18.96 2.24
CA PRO A 225 12.09 -19.39 1.96
C PRO A 225 11.48 -20.22 3.09
N ILE A 226 12.21 -21.23 3.58
CA ILE A 226 11.76 -22.10 4.68
C ILE A 226 11.52 -21.29 5.97
N LEU A 227 12.37 -20.31 6.25
CA LEU A 227 12.22 -19.48 7.45
C LEU A 227 11.01 -18.56 7.34
N SER A 228 10.76 -18.02 6.15
CA SER A 228 9.59 -17.19 5.86
C SER A 228 8.29 -17.98 6.01
N TRP A 229 8.30 -19.26 5.62
CA TRP A 229 7.18 -20.16 5.85
C TRP A 229 6.94 -20.37 7.35
N ASN A 230 7.98 -20.72 8.10
CA ASN A 230 7.87 -20.95 9.55
C ASN A 230 7.37 -19.69 10.28
N ALA A 231 7.89 -18.52 9.93
CA ALA A 231 7.40 -17.25 10.45
C ALA A 231 5.92 -17.01 10.11
N GLY A 232 5.51 -17.35 8.88
CA GLY A 232 4.09 -17.32 8.49
C GLY A 232 3.21 -18.22 9.36
N SER A 233 3.67 -19.46 9.61
CA SER A 233 2.98 -20.44 10.45
C SER A 233 2.87 -20.00 11.92
N ILE A 234 3.99 -19.54 12.51
CA ILE A 234 4.00 -19.02 13.89
C ILE A 234 3.06 -17.82 14.01
N ARG A 235 3.06 -16.93 13.02
CA ARG A 235 2.14 -15.79 13.01
C ARG A 235 0.68 -16.22 12.97
N SER A 236 0.31 -17.17 12.12
CA SER A 236 -1.06 -17.66 12.06
C SER A 236 -1.49 -18.39 13.33
N ALA A 237 -0.57 -19.11 13.98
CA ALA A 237 -0.87 -19.84 15.21
C ALA A 237 -0.95 -18.95 16.45
N ARG A 238 -0.11 -17.90 16.54
CA ARG A 238 0.03 -17.06 17.75
C ARG A 238 -0.58 -15.68 17.66
N GLY A 239 -1.02 -15.24 16.47
CA GLY A 239 -1.56 -13.89 16.27
C GLY A 239 -0.55 -12.75 16.46
N CYS A 240 0.76 -13.04 16.47
CA CYS A 240 1.80 -12.05 16.74
C CYS A 240 2.16 -11.17 15.52
N THR A 241 3.01 -10.16 15.74
CA THR A 241 3.47 -9.29 14.65
C THR A 241 4.40 -10.05 13.69
N ILE A 242 4.60 -9.49 12.48
CA ILE A 242 5.49 -10.09 11.47
C ILE A 242 6.96 -10.10 11.97
N GLY A 243 7.36 -9.08 12.73
CA GLY A 243 8.69 -8.98 13.32
C GLY A 243 8.92 -10.11 14.33
N ASP A 244 7.99 -10.25 15.29
CA ASP A 244 8.09 -11.26 16.35
C ASP A 244 8.04 -12.67 15.78
N ALA A 245 7.16 -12.92 14.82
CA ALA A 245 7.07 -14.22 14.15
C ALA A 245 8.37 -14.57 13.40
N TRP A 246 9.02 -13.58 12.78
CA TRP A 246 10.31 -13.77 12.12
C TRP A 246 11.43 -14.07 13.12
N THR A 247 11.48 -13.32 14.22
CA THR A 247 12.45 -13.52 15.31
C THR A 247 12.25 -14.88 15.96
N ALA A 248 11.02 -15.27 16.27
CA ALA A 248 10.68 -16.59 16.81
C ALA A 248 11.10 -17.71 15.85
N ALA A 249 10.77 -17.61 14.56
CA ALA A 249 11.21 -18.60 13.57
C ALA A 249 12.73 -18.68 13.47
N TRP A 250 13.43 -17.54 13.62
CA TRP A 250 14.89 -17.47 13.61
C TRP A 250 15.48 -18.19 14.82
N ILE A 251 14.94 -17.94 16.01
CA ILE A 251 15.32 -18.60 17.26
C ILE A 251 15.02 -20.10 17.17
N ASP A 252 13.86 -20.52 16.69
CA ASP A 252 13.53 -21.94 16.53
C ASP A 252 14.53 -22.68 15.64
N ARG A 253 15.06 -22.01 14.60
CA ARG A 253 16.00 -22.62 13.65
C ARG A 253 17.46 -22.61 14.13
N TYR A 254 17.87 -21.56 14.83
CA TYR A 254 19.28 -21.31 15.16
C TYR A 254 19.58 -21.31 16.66
N GLY A 255 18.57 -21.31 17.52
CA GLY A 255 18.67 -21.19 18.99
C GLY A 255 19.06 -19.80 19.48
N LEU A 256 19.18 -18.82 18.58
CA LEU A 256 19.74 -17.49 18.86
C LEU A 256 18.94 -16.43 18.10
N GLY A 257 19.00 -15.18 18.55
CA GLY A 257 18.36 -14.04 17.89
C GLY A 257 18.94 -13.71 16.50
N PRO A 258 18.22 -12.91 15.68
CA PRO A 258 18.63 -12.56 14.31
C PRO A 258 19.95 -11.79 14.24
N ASP A 259 20.32 -11.06 15.30
CA ASP A 259 21.53 -10.23 15.39
C ASP A 259 22.80 -11.03 15.71
N SER A 260 22.67 -12.34 15.92
CA SER A 260 23.81 -13.23 16.18
C SER A 260 24.78 -13.32 15.00
N THR A 261 26.07 -13.46 15.31
CA THR A 261 27.11 -13.56 14.28
C THR A 261 26.94 -14.83 13.43
N ARG A 262 27.60 -14.90 12.27
CA ARG A 262 27.56 -16.13 11.45
C ARG A 262 28.13 -17.35 12.19
N ARG A 263 29.16 -17.14 13.03
CA ARG A 263 29.79 -18.19 13.84
C ARG A 263 28.79 -18.73 14.86
N ASP A 264 28.16 -17.84 15.61
CA ASP A 264 27.21 -18.22 16.67
C ASP A 264 26.01 -18.93 16.08
N ARG A 265 25.49 -18.48 14.93
CA ARG A 265 24.39 -19.19 14.24
C ARG A 265 24.76 -20.60 13.80
N ARG A 266 26.02 -20.86 13.43
CA ARG A 266 26.47 -22.21 13.08
C ARG A 266 26.53 -23.09 14.33
N ILE A 267 27.05 -22.56 15.44
CA ILE A 267 27.14 -23.25 16.73
C ILE A 267 25.74 -23.52 17.31
N GLY A 268 24.89 -22.50 17.36
CA GLY A 268 23.50 -22.61 17.80
C GLY A 268 22.72 -23.62 16.97
N ARG A 269 22.89 -23.64 15.65
CA ARG A 269 22.26 -24.66 14.79
C ARG A 269 22.75 -26.08 15.12
N SER A 270 24.03 -26.28 15.44
CA SER A 270 24.52 -27.61 15.87
C SER A 270 23.93 -28.02 17.22
N ILE A 271 23.82 -27.09 18.17
CA ILE A 271 23.21 -27.33 19.48
C ILE A 271 21.72 -27.70 19.32
N VAL A 272 20.95 -26.91 18.56
CA VAL A 272 19.53 -27.19 18.29
C VAL A 272 19.36 -28.55 17.62
N LYS A 273 20.21 -28.90 16.64
CA LYS A 273 20.17 -30.23 16.00
C LYS A 273 20.49 -31.36 16.98
N ALA A 274 21.50 -31.20 17.83
CA ALA A 274 21.85 -32.20 18.83
C ALA A 274 20.71 -32.40 19.82
N ARG A 275 20.08 -31.30 20.29
CA ARG A 275 18.91 -31.33 21.16
C ARG A 275 17.71 -32.03 20.50
N LEU A 276 17.37 -31.67 19.26
CA LEU A 276 16.30 -32.35 18.51
C LEU A 276 16.57 -33.84 18.31
N LYS A 277 17.83 -34.25 18.14
CA LYS A 277 18.19 -35.67 18.06
C LYS A 277 17.98 -36.37 19.40
N ALA A 278 18.40 -35.74 20.50
CA ALA A 278 18.17 -36.26 21.85
C ALA A 278 16.67 -36.35 22.17
N ASP A 279 15.89 -35.32 21.87
CA ASP A 279 14.45 -35.29 22.09
C ASP A 279 13.72 -36.39 21.28
N ARG A 280 14.19 -36.70 20.06
CA ARG A 280 13.65 -37.83 19.29
C ARG A 280 13.95 -39.19 19.91
N VAL A 281 15.12 -39.34 20.52
CA VAL A 281 15.48 -40.56 21.26
C VAL A 281 14.60 -40.66 22.51
N ASP A 282 14.51 -39.59 23.30
CA ASP A 282 13.64 -39.54 24.48
C ASP A 282 12.16 -39.77 24.15
N ALA A 283 11.68 -39.27 23.02
CA ALA A 283 10.31 -39.52 22.55
C ALA A 283 10.09 -41.01 22.22
N ARG A 284 11.06 -41.65 21.54
CA ARG A 284 11.01 -43.09 21.24
C ARG A 284 11.07 -43.94 22.51
N ASP A 285 11.83 -43.49 23.50
CA ASP A 285 11.97 -44.15 24.80
C ASP A 285 10.79 -43.87 25.75
N GLY A 286 9.77 -43.13 25.31
CA GLY A 286 8.61 -42.78 26.14
C GLY A 286 8.91 -41.81 27.29
N ARG A 287 10.06 -41.11 27.24
CA ARG A 287 10.49 -40.13 28.24
C ARG A 287 9.93 -38.73 27.99
N LEU A 288 9.37 -38.45 26.82
CA LEU A 288 8.63 -37.22 26.57
C LEU A 288 7.13 -37.49 26.61
N VAL A 289 6.39 -36.70 27.39
CA VAL A 289 4.93 -36.77 27.51
C VAL A 289 4.37 -35.38 27.21
N ILE A 290 3.21 -35.34 26.54
CA ILE A 290 2.49 -34.09 26.31
C ILE A 290 1.53 -33.88 27.47
N VAL A 291 1.73 -32.81 28.25
CA VAL A 291 0.88 -32.39 29.36
C VAL A 291 0.37 -30.99 29.04
N ASP A 292 -0.95 -30.85 28.89
CA ASP A 292 -1.62 -29.59 28.55
C ASP A 292 -1.07 -28.89 27.30
N GLY A 293 -0.74 -29.67 26.28
CA GLY A 293 -0.16 -29.16 25.03
C GLY A 293 1.32 -28.75 25.14
N SER A 294 1.95 -28.92 26.31
CA SER A 294 3.39 -28.74 26.51
C SER A 294 4.12 -30.08 26.49
N ILE A 295 5.27 -30.14 25.81
CA ILE A 295 6.12 -31.34 25.81
C ILE A 295 6.99 -31.26 27.06
N VAL A 296 6.71 -32.12 28.03
CA VAL A 296 7.48 -32.23 29.27
C VAL A 296 8.28 -33.51 29.23
N ARG A 297 9.55 -33.45 29.65
CA ARG A 297 10.33 -34.67 29.88
C ARG A 297 9.81 -35.30 31.17
N LYS A 298 9.25 -36.50 31.06
CA LYS A 298 8.94 -37.35 32.20
C LYS A 298 10.22 -37.43 33.01
N ALA A 299 10.20 -36.90 34.23
CA ALA A 299 11.34 -37.03 35.12
C ALA A 299 11.66 -38.52 35.19
N THR A 300 12.84 -38.92 34.73
CA THR A 300 13.38 -40.22 35.11
C THR A 300 13.37 -40.18 36.64
N PRO A 301 12.62 -41.06 37.32
CA PRO A 301 12.70 -41.11 38.76
C PRO A 301 14.17 -41.23 39.09
N ASP A 302 14.71 -40.27 39.85
CA ASP A 302 16.02 -40.47 40.47
C ASP A 302 15.92 -41.83 41.17
N PRO A 303 16.83 -42.80 40.96
CA PRO A 303 16.76 -44.09 41.63
C PRO A 303 16.54 -43.94 43.15
N ARG A 304 17.06 -42.87 43.77
CA ARG A 304 16.79 -42.53 45.17
C ARG A 304 15.34 -42.15 45.45
N SER A 305 14.71 -41.42 44.52
CA SER A 305 13.28 -41.07 44.60
C SER A 305 12.37 -42.26 44.30
N ALA A 306 12.83 -43.24 43.52
CA ALA A 306 12.13 -44.51 43.33
C ALA A 306 12.16 -45.35 44.62
N GLU A 307 13.33 -45.47 45.25
CA GLU A 307 13.48 -46.15 46.56
C GLU A 307 12.63 -45.46 47.64
N ALA A 308 12.69 -44.12 47.73
CA ALA A 308 11.87 -43.36 48.68
C ALA A 308 10.37 -43.49 48.41
N GLY A 309 9.96 -43.55 47.13
CA GLY A 309 8.58 -43.78 46.74
C GLY A 309 8.10 -45.20 47.09
N GLU A 310 8.95 -46.20 46.89
CA GLU A 310 8.67 -47.60 47.22
C GLU A 310 8.65 -47.83 48.74
N GLU A 311 9.53 -47.16 49.49
CA GLU A 311 9.51 -47.13 50.95
C GLU A 311 8.23 -46.45 51.47
N ALA A 312 7.84 -45.30 50.89
CA ALA A 312 6.60 -44.61 51.23
C ALA A 312 5.36 -45.48 50.95
N LEU A 313 5.31 -46.16 49.80
CA LEU A 313 4.25 -47.11 49.48
C LEU A 313 4.25 -48.32 50.42
N SER A 314 5.43 -48.82 50.80
CA SER A 314 5.57 -49.93 51.76
C SER A 314 5.08 -49.54 53.15
N ARG A 315 5.42 -48.33 53.63
CA ARG A 315 4.87 -47.78 54.88
C ARG A 315 3.36 -47.63 54.81
N LEU A 316 2.82 -47.19 53.68
CA LEU A 316 1.37 -47.01 53.51
C LEU A 316 0.62 -48.35 53.48
N ARG A 317 1.19 -49.39 52.84
CA ARG A 317 0.66 -50.77 52.90
C ARG A 317 0.73 -51.35 54.31
N ALA A 318 1.85 -51.16 55.02
CA ALA A 318 2.00 -51.61 56.40
C ALA A 318 0.95 -50.94 57.31
N PHE A 319 0.74 -49.64 57.15
CA PHE A 319 -0.30 -48.90 57.87
C PHE A 319 -1.71 -49.41 57.56
N GLN A 320 -2.01 -49.74 56.30
CA GLN A 320 -3.31 -50.31 55.93
C GLN A 320 -3.53 -51.71 56.53
N ALA A 321 -2.51 -52.58 56.51
CA ALA A 321 -2.59 -53.91 57.11
C ALA A 321 -2.79 -53.83 58.64
N ASP A 322 -2.13 -52.88 59.30
CA ASP A 322 -2.28 -52.67 60.73
C ASP A 322 -3.69 -52.17 61.08
N ARG A 323 -4.23 -51.26 60.27
CA ARG A 323 -5.62 -50.80 60.41
C ARG A 323 -6.64 -51.94 60.26
N GLU A 324 -6.42 -52.87 59.33
CA GLU A 324 -7.28 -54.05 59.19
C GLU A 324 -7.16 -55.02 60.37
N ASN A 325 -5.96 -55.19 60.93
CA ASN A 325 -5.75 -55.99 62.13
C ASN A 325 -6.41 -55.37 63.36
N VAL A 326 -6.36 -54.04 63.50
CA VAL A 326 -7.10 -53.31 64.54
C VAL A 326 -8.61 -53.48 64.35
N ALA A 327 -9.12 -53.36 63.13
CA ALA A 327 -10.54 -53.60 62.85
C ALA A 327 -10.96 -55.04 63.18
N ARG A 328 -10.13 -56.04 62.86
CA ARG A 328 -10.36 -57.45 63.23
C ARG A 328 -10.27 -57.70 64.73
N SER A 329 -9.35 -57.04 65.43
CA SER A 329 -9.21 -57.09 66.90
C SER A 329 -10.45 -56.52 67.59
N ILE A 330 -11.00 -55.41 67.07
CA ILE A 330 -12.23 -54.81 67.57
C ILE A 330 -13.44 -55.75 67.32
N LEU A 331 -13.47 -56.47 66.20
CA LEU A 331 -14.56 -57.41 65.88
C LEU A 331 -14.45 -58.77 66.59
N GLY A 332 -13.26 -59.18 67.01
CA GLY A 332 -13.00 -60.48 67.67
C GLY A 332 -13.13 -60.46 69.20
N ALA A 333 -13.07 -59.29 69.84
CA ALA A 333 -13.41 -59.16 71.25
C ALA A 333 -14.94 -59.18 71.38
N GLY A 334 -15.48 -60.26 71.96
CA GLY A 334 -16.91 -60.53 72.08
C GLY A 334 -17.72 -59.31 72.52
N PHE A 335 -18.35 -58.65 71.56
CA PHE A 335 -19.37 -57.65 71.83
C PHE A 335 -20.64 -58.38 72.31
N GLY A 336 -20.69 -58.62 73.61
CA GLY A 336 -21.96 -58.72 74.31
C GLY A 336 -22.84 -57.53 73.94
N ARG A 337 -24.06 -57.83 73.51
CA ARG A 337 -25.19 -56.93 73.18
C ARG A 337 -24.90 -55.46 73.51
N ARG A 338 -24.38 -54.73 72.52
CA ARG A 338 -24.32 -53.27 72.59
C ARG A 338 -25.75 -52.74 72.39
N PRO A 339 -26.30 -51.91 73.29
CA PRO A 339 -27.62 -51.32 73.12
C PRO A 339 -27.66 -50.47 71.86
N ALA A 340 -28.82 -50.48 71.20
CA ALA A 340 -29.06 -49.81 69.93
C ALA A 340 -28.48 -48.38 69.91
N PRO A 341 -27.74 -47.99 68.85
CA PRO A 341 -27.23 -46.63 68.73
C PRO A 341 -28.40 -45.67 68.73
N ARG A 342 -28.42 -44.75 69.70
CA ARG A 342 -29.32 -43.60 69.64
C ARG A 342 -29.04 -42.83 68.34
N PRO A 343 -30.07 -42.34 67.65
CA PRO A 343 -29.89 -41.52 66.46
C PRO A 343 -29.06 -40.30 66.86
N ILE A 344 -27.82 -40.27 66.39
CA ILE A 344 -27.00 -39.08 66.49
C ILE A 344 -27.60 -38.12 65.47
N ASP A 345 -28.21 -37.04 65.96
CA ASP A 345 -28.62 -35.91 65.14
C ASP A 345 -27.43 -35.53 64.27
N ARG A 346 -27.58 -35.74 62.95
CA ARG A 346 -26.61 -35.24 61.97
C ARG A 346 -26.56 -33.73 62.18
N PRO A 347 -25.44 -33.14 62.64
CA PRO A 347 -25.30 -31.71 62.51
C PRO A 347 -25.42 -31.40 61.02
N ALA A 348 -26.30 -30.47 60.69
CA ALA A 348 -26.49 -29.97 59.33
C ALA A 348 -25.10 -29.70 58.72
N PRO A 349 -24.91 -29.98 57.42
CA PRO A 349 -23.64 -29.70 56.76
C PRO A 349 -23.31 -28.23 57.00
N ILE A 350 -22.28 -27.99 57.83
CA ILE A 350 -21.64 -26.70 57.91
C ILE A 350 -20.92 -26.56 56.57
N LEU A 351 -21.68 -26.07 55.58
CA LEU A 351 -21.18 -25.35 54.43
C LEU A 351 -20.49 -24.11 54.98
N ALA A 352 -19.31 -24.30 55.57
CA ALA A 352 -18.36 -23.22 55.68
C ALA A 352 -18.01 -22.86 54.22
N PRO A 353 -18.32 -21.64 53.75
CA PRO A 353 -17.89 -21.21 52.44
C PRO A 353 -16.37 -21.34 52.44
N VAL A 354 -15.87 -22.16 51.51
CA VAL A 354 -14.45 -22.17 51.16
C VAL A 354 -14.08 -20.71 50.90
N PRO A 355 -13.15 -20.10 51.67
CA PRO A 355 -12.73 -18.75 51.37
C PRO A 355 -12.24 -18.75 49.92
N PRO A 356 -12.69 -17.79 49.09
CA PRO A 356 -12.25 -17.73 47.71
C PRO A 356 -10.73 -17.73 47.73
N ILE A 357 -10.14 -18.67 46.99
CA ILE A 357 -8.71 -18.67 46.73
C ILE A 357 -8.46 -17.32 46.05
N GLU A 358 -7.88 -16.41 46.81
CA GLU A 358 -7.36 -15.13 46.36
C GLU A 358 -6.19 -15.50 45.44
N THR A 359 -6.53 -15.77 44.18
CA THR A 359 -5.56 -15.71 43.12
C THR A 359 -5.16 -14.24 43.06
N ASP A 360 -4.04 -13.91 43.68
CA ASP A 360 -3.19 -12.79 43.32
C ASP A 360 -2.79 -12.95 41.83
N ARG A 361 -3.78 -12.79 40.95
CA ARG A 361 -3.53 -12.28 39.63
C ARG A 361 -3.32 -10.79 39.86
N PRO A 362 -2.13 -10.25 39.57
CA PRO A 362 -1.99 -8.80 39.51
C PRO A 362 -3.10 -8.31 38.58
N SER A 363 -3.98 -7.48 39.15
CA SER A 363 -5.01 -6.78 38.42
C SER A 363 -4.37 -6.26 37.15
N ALA A 364 -4.95 -6.64 36.01
CA ALA A 364 -4.67 -5.97 34.76
C ALA A 364 -5.06 -4.51 35.00
N GLU A 365 -4.07 -3.70 35.41
CA GLU A 365 -4.10 -2.27 35.24
C GLU A 365 -4.60 -2.07 33.82
N THR A 366 -5.75 -1.40 33.76
CA THR A 366 -6.33 -0.94 32.52
C THR A 366 -5.28 -0.01 31.92
N ILE A 367 -4.44 -0.56 31.05
CA ILE A 367 -3.51 0.21 30.23
C ILE A 367 -4.41 1.04 29.33
N ASP A 368 -4.55 2.30 29.71
CA ASP A 368 -5.19 3.34 28.92
C ASP A 368 -4.55 3.32 27.52
N PRO A 369 -5.31 3.02 26.44
CA PRO A 369 -4.76 2.99 25.09
C PRO A 369 -4.36 4.38 24.55
N GLY A 370 -4.49 5.43 25.37
CA GLY A 370 -4.07 6.80 25.05
C GLY A 370 -2.59 7.12 25.27
N THR A 371 -1.82 6.30 25.98
CA THR A 371 -0.48 6.72 26.48
C THR A 371 0.70 5.93 25.91
N LEU A 372 0.47 5.09 24.89
CA LEU A 372 1.50 4.20 24.30
C LEU A 372 2.11 4.74 23.00
N LEU A 373 2.20 6.06 22.88
CA LEU A 373 2.82 6.76 21.74
C LEU A 373 3.98 7.70 22.08
N ASP A 374 4.47 7.73 23.33
CA ASP A 374 5.52 8.71 23.71
C ASP A 374 6.62 8.17 24.65
N LEU A 375 7.00 6.90 24.47
CA LEU A 375 8.26 6.38 25.00
C LEU A 375 9.18 5.93 23.85
N ALA A 376 9.33 6.82 22.86
CA ALA A 376 10.56 6.85 22.10
C ALA A 376 11.63 7.42 23.05
N ASP A 377 12.49 6.53 23.53
CA ASP A 377 13.73 6.83 24.26
C ASP A 377 14.37 8.15 23.76
N PRO A 378 14.20 9.29 24.48
CA PRO A 378 14.66 10.59 23.99
C PRO A 378 16.19 10.67 23.87
N GLU A 379 16.91 9.70 24.44
CA GLU A 379 18.37 9.58 24.32
C GLU A 379 18.85 8.97 22.98
N GLN A 380 17.96 8.44 22.14
CA GLN A 380 18.30 8.08 20.75
C GLN A 380 17.81 9.09 19.72
N ALA A 381 17.70 10.37 20.11
CA ALA A 381 17.72 11.46 19.15
C ALA A 381 18.99 11.32 18.29
N ALA A 382 18.81 10.84 17.05
CA ALA A 382 19.91 10.64 16.10
C ALA A 382 20.78 11.90 16.12
N ALA A 383 22.04 11.73 16.55
CA ALA A 383 22.95 12.84 16.78
C ALA A 383 22.84 13.85 15.62
N PRO A 384 22.65 15.15 15.91
CA PRO A 384 22.32 16.13 14.89
C PRO A 384 23.34 16.03 13.75
N ARG A 385 22.83 15.76 12.55
CA ARG A 385 23.67 15.59 11.36
C ARG A 385 24.39 16.91 11.12
N ARG A 386 25.72 16.90 11.26
CA ARG A 386 26.54 18.08 11.02
C ARG A 386 26.33 18.57 9.58
N SER A 387 26.19 19.88 9.41
CA SER A 387 26.08 20.47 8.08
C SER A 387 27.39 20.34 7.31
N ILE A 388 27.34 20.44 5.99
CA ILE A 388 28.56 20.39 5.16
C ILE A 388 29.56 21.50 5.55
N GLU A 389 29.07 22.68 5.93
CA GLU A 389 29.91 23.79 6.40
C GLU A 389 30.63 23.46 7.71
N GLN A 390 29.95 22.80 8.65
CA GLN A 390 30.58 22.33 9.89
C GLN A 390 31.69 21.31 9.61
N HIS A 391 31.49 20.44 8.61
CA HIS A 391 32.54 19.53 8.16
C HIS A 391 33.72 20.25 7.49
N ARG A 392 33.50 21.36 6.77
CA ARG A 392 34.59 22.19 6.21
C ARG A 392 35.42 22.85 7.29
N ILE A 393 34.78 23.42 8.31
CA ILE A 393 35.47 24.06 9.45
C ILE A 393 36.33 23.03 10.20
N GLU A 394 35.75 21.87 10.54
CA GLU A 394 36.46 20.81 11.23
C GLU A 394 37.60 20.22 10.39
N LEU A 395 37.42 20.10 9.08
CA LEU A 395 38.47 19.65 8.16
C LEU A 395 39.67 20.62 8.16
N ARG A 396 39.42 21.94 8.08
CA ARG A 396 40.48 22.95 8.15
C ARG A 396 41.24 22.86 9.46
N ARG A 397 40.53 22.77 10.59
CA ARG A 397 41.14 22.62 11.92
C ARG A 397 42.09 21.41 12.00
N ARG A 398 41.71 20.27 11.41
CA ARG A 398 42.55 19.05 11.41
C ARG A 398 43.76 19.14 10.49
N ILE A 399 43.63 19.87 9.38
CA ILE A 399 44.75 20.16 8.48
C ILE A 399 45.75 21.09 9.19
N ASP A 400 45.25 22.15 9.83
CA ASP A 400 46.08 23.10 10.59
C ASP A 400 46.78 22.42 11.78
N ALA A 401 46.14 21.41 12.38
CA ALA A 401 46.72 20.57 13.43
C ALA A 401 47.73 19.51 12.89
N GLY A 402 47.90 19.39 11.57
CA GLY A 402 48.79 18.41 10.95
C GLY A 402 48.28 16.96 10.98
N GLU A 403 47.02 16.72 11.36
CA GLU A 403 46.43 15.37 11.39
C GLU A 403 46.11 14.84 9.99
N ILE A 404 45.89 15.75 9.03
CA ILE A 404 45.58 15.43 7.64
C ILE A 404 46.49 16.24 6.74
N ASP A 405 47.32 15.57 5.94
CA ASP A 405 48.14 16.21 4.91
C ASP A 405 47.25 16.69 3.75
N ARG A 406 47.23 18.01 3.53
CA ARG A 406 46.42 18.64 2.49
C ARG A 406 46.70 18.11 1.09
N SER A 407 47.95 17.74 0.81
CA SER A 407 48.39 17.32 -0.53
C SER A 407 48.08 15.84 -0.82
N ALA A 408 48.09 15.01 0.22
CA ALA A 408 47.96 13.55 0.10
C ALA A 408 46.59 12.99 0.55
N ALA A 409 45.73 13.80 1.19
CA ALA A 409 44.47 13.32 1.76
C ALA A 409 43.56 12.61 0.75
N THR A 410 43.23 11.35 1.04
CA THR A 410 42.22 10.61 0.28
C THR A 410 40.81 10.88 0.83
N ALA A 411 39.77 10.60 0.02
CA ALA A 411 38.39 10.74 0.48
C ALA A 411 38.06 9.79 1.65
N GLU A 412 38.77 8.67 1.77
CA GLU A 412 38.56 7.73 2.87
C GLU A 412 39.18 8.24 4.17
N ASP A 413 40.33 8.93 4.10
CA ASP A 413 40.97 9.55 5.27
C ASP A 413 40.08 10.66 5.83
N ILE A 414 39.54 11.53 4.94
CA ILE A 414 38.58 12.57 5.31
C ILE A 414 37.30 11.97 5.91
N ARG A 415 36.80 10.87 5.34
CA ARG A 415 35.60 10.18 5.84
C ARG A 415 35.80 9.65 7.25
N LYS A 416 36.93 8.99 7.51
CA LYS A 416 37.26 8.41 8.82
C LYS A 416 37.50 9.50 9.87
N ALA A 417 38.25 10.54 9.52
CA ALA A 417 38.56 11.64 10.42
C ALA A 417 37.30 12.43 10.83
N LEU A 418 36.39 12.70 9.89
CA LEU A 418 35.19 13.51 10.15
C LEU A 418 33.94 12.70 10.48
N ARG A 419 34.01 11.36 10.41
CA ARG A 419 32.86 10.42 10.51
C ARG A 419 31.68 10.82 9.63
N CYS A 420 31.95 11.36 8.45
CA CYS A 420 30.94 11.86 7.53
C CYS A 420 30.55 10.80 6.46
N SER A 421 29.57 11.14 5.61
CA SER A 421 29.16 10.24 4.53
C SER A 421 30.23 10.14 3.43
N PRO A 422 30.32 9.02 2.67
CA PRO A 422 31.25 8.89 1.55
C PRO A 422 31.04 9.93 0.44
N ALA A 423 29.84 10.51 0.32
CA ALA A 423 29.57 11.56 -0.66
C ALA A 423 30.17 12.90 -0.19
N THR A 424 29.90 13.28 1.06
CA THR A 424 30.45 14.50 1.68
C THR A 424 31.98 14.48 1.68
N ALA A 425 32.61 13.35 2.00
CA ALA A 425 34.07 13.24 2.00
C ALA A 425 34.70 13.42 0.60
N ARG A 426 34.02 12.96 -0.47
CA ARG A 426 34.46 13.18 -1.85
C ARG A 426 34.37 14.66 -2.23
N THR A 427 33.25 15.31 -1.93
CA THR A 427 33.08 16.76 -2.18
C THR A 427 34.17 17.58 -1.48
N LEU A 428 34.44 17.30 -0.21
CA LEU A 428 35.47 18.02 0.56
C LEU A 428 36.88 17.79 0.01
N ARG A 429 37.20 16.56 -0.43
CA ARG A 429 38.49 16.26 -1.07
C ARG A 429 38.66 17.05 -2.37
N ASP A 430 37.62 17.10 -3.20
CA ASP A 430 37.67 17.76 -4.49
C ASP A 430 37.79 19.28 -4.32
N GLU A 431 37.11 19.86 -3.32
CA GLU A 431 37.30 21.26 -2.90
C GLU A 431 38.73 21.54 -2.42
N LEU A 432 39.32 20.62 -1.63
CA LEU A 432 40.68 20.77 -1.12
C LEU A 432 41.72 20.79 -2.25
N ARG A 433 41.50 19.99 -3.30
CA ARG A 433 42.34 19.91 -4.49
C ARG A 433 42.14 21.07 -5.45
N GLY A 434 40.93 21.63 -5.53
CA GLY A 434 40.65 22.80 -6.37
C GLY A 434 41.14 24.12 -5.76
N ALA A 435 41.46 24.13 -4.47
CA ALA A 435 41.97 25.31 -3.75
C ALA A 435 43.49 25.29 -3.51
N ALA A 436 44.20 24.28 -4.02
CA ALA A 436 45.65 24.21 -4.05
C ALA A 436 46.14 24.60 -5.46
#